data_AF-A0A9X6FFQ1-F1
#
_entry.id   AF-A0A9X6FFQ1-F1
#
_cell.length_a   1.000
_cell.length_b   1.000
_cell.length_c   1.000
_cell.angle_alpha   90.00
_cell.angle_beta   90.00
_cell.angle_gamma   90.00
#
_symmetry.space_group_name_H-M   'P 1'
#
loop_
_entity.id
_entity.type
_entity.pdbx_description
1 polymer ?
#
loop_
_entity_poly.entity_id
_entity_poly.type
_entity_poly.pdbx_seq_one_letter_code
_entity_poly.pdbx_strand_id
1 'polypeptide(L)'
;MQNTVTTALFLTFSLLLISLLPEGVLYGIQLVKAHNFAADMVENAENKGGFQYDYNGKRVDLVPGIEKRMKEEKMDGWKYEYTKGRIDHNQSLSFKVKAEHHFFIFKLIGVDGIKAPIWASKEGLGQVYFK
;
A
#
# COMPACT_ATOMS: atom_id res chain seq x y z
N MET A 1 -2.77 -49.88 5.17
CA MET A 1 -1.99 -48.92 4.35
C MET A 1 -2.83 -47.74 3.85
N GLN A 2 -4.08 -47.95 3.39
CA GLN A 2 -4.94 -46.86 2.88
C GLN A 2 -5.17 -45.73 3.90
N ASN A 3 -5.42 -46.05 5.17
CA ASN A 3 -5.63 -45.05 6.21
C ASN A 3 -4.39 -44.18 6.50
N THR A 4 -3.18 -44.75 6.39
CA THR A 4 -1.93 -44.03 6.69
C THR A 4 -1.67 -42.90 5.67
N VAL A 5 -1.94 -43.17 4.40
CA VAL A 5 -1.78 -42.16 3.32
C VAL A 5 -2.83 -41.06 3.47
N THR A 6 -4.09 -41.41 3.74
CA THR A 6 -5.16 -40.44 3.95
C THR A 6 -4.91 -39.56 5.17
N THR A 7 -4.45 -40.15 6.29
CA THR A 7 -4.10 -39.40 7.50
C THR A 7 -2.90 -38.47 7.27
N ALA A 8 -1.89 -38.92 6.52
CA ALA A 8 -0.74 -38.08 6.17
C ALA A 8 -1.16 -36.89 5.29
N LEU A 9 -2.00 -37.13 4.28
CA LEU A 9 -2.53 -36.06 3.41
C LEU A 9 -3.34 -35.04 4.23
N PHE A 10 -4.22 -35.52 5.10
CA PHE A 10 -5.05 -34.68 5.95
C PHE A 10 -4.20 -33.81 6.90
N LEU A 11 -3.16 -34.38 7.51
CA LEU A 11 -2.21 -33.65 8.35
C LEU A 11 -1.45 -32.58 7.55
N THR A 12 -0.94 -32.90 6.36
CA THR A 12 -0.23 -31.93 5.52
C THR A 12 -1.14 -30.77 5.09
N PHE A 13 -2.39 -31.06 4.73
CA PHE A 13 -3.36 -30.03 4.38
C PHE A 13 -3.74 -29.16 5.58
N SER A 14 -3.90 -29.77 6.76
CA SER A 14 -4.19 -29.04 8.00
C SER A 14 -3.04 -28.10 8.39
N LEU A 15 -1.79 -28.57 8.27
CA LEU A 15 -0.60 -27.75 8.52
C LEU A 15 -0.49 -26.58 7.54
N LEU A 16 -0.75 -26.82 6.26
CA LEU A 16 -0.82 -25.77 5.24
C LEU A 16 -1.85 -24.70 5.63
N LEU A 17 -3.05 -25.12 6.03
CA LEU A 17 -4.15 -24.20 6.36
C LEU A 17 -3.85 -23.36 7.61
N ILE A 18 -3.26 -23.96 8.64
CA ILE A 18 -2.80 -23.24 9.85
C ILE A 18 -1.72 -22.22 9.49
N SER A 19 -0.79 -22.61 8.61
CA SER A 19 0.33 -21.74 8.21
C SER A 19 -0.08 -20.60 7.25
N LEU A 20 -1.22 -20.72 6.59
CA LEU A 20 -1.78 -19.67 5.74
C LEU A 20 -2.29 -18.48 6.58
N LEU A 21 -2.74 -18.73 7.82
CA LEU A 21 -3.31 -17.69 8.69
C LEU A 21 -2.30 -16.56 8.98
N PRO A 22 -1.05 -16.84 9.44
CA PRO A 22 -0.03 -15.80 9.61
C PRO A 22 0.24 -14.98 8.34
N GLU A 23 0.35 -15.62 7.17
CA GLU A 23 0.60 -14.88 5.92
C GLU A 23 -0.60 -14.02 5.51
N GLY A 24 -1.82 -14.51 5.70
CA GLY A 24 -3.03 -13.71 5.50
C GLY A 24 -3.07 -12.48 6.42
N VAL A 25 -2.66 -12.63 7.68
CA VAL A 25 -2.54 -11.50 8.63
C VAL A 25 -1.47 -10.51 8.18
N LEU A 26 -0.29 -10.98 7.75
CA LEU A 26 0.77 -10.12 7.23
C LEU A 26 0.32 -9.33 6.00
N TYR A 27 -0.38 -9.99 5.07
CA TYR A 27 -0.99 -9.33 3.92
C TYR A 27 -1.98 -8.24 4.36
N GLY A 28 -2.87 -8.56 5.30
CA GLY A 28 -3.84 -7.60 5.86
C GLY A 28 -3.17 -6.38 6.49
N ILE A 29 -2.09 -6.59 7.26
CA ILE A 29 -1.30 -5.49 7.86
C ILE A 29 -0.72 -4.59 6.77
N GLN A 30 -0.14 -5.17 5.71
CA GLN A 30 0.40 -4.38 4.59
C GLN A 30 -0.71 -3.60 3.86
N LEU A 31 -1.90 -4.17 3.72
CA LEU A 31 -3.04 -3.50 3.10
C LEU A 31 -3.54 -2.31 3.94
N VAL A 32 -3.71 -2.49 5.25
CA VAL A 32 -4.08 -1.41 6.18
C VAL A 32 -3.03 -0.29 6.14
N LYS A 33 -1.75 -0.67 6.16
CA LYS A 33 -0.65 0.29 6.04
C LYS A 33 -0.70 1.09 4.75
N ALA A 34 -0.98 0.44 3.61
CA ALA A 34 -1.14 1.12 2.32
C ALA A 34 -2.25 2.18 2.37
N HIS A 35 -3.38 1.85 2.99
CA HIS A 35 -4.51 2.77 3.15
C HIS A 35 -4.20 3.94 4.07
N ASN A 36 -3.59 3.68 5.24
CA ASN A 36 -3.20 4.73 6.17
C ASN A 36 -2.18 5.68 5.54
N PHE A 37 -1.17 5.12 4.85
CA PHE A 37 -0.19 5.92 4.15
C PHE A 37 -0.85 6.82 3.09
N ALA A 38 -1.75 6.27 2.27
CA ALA A 38 -2.47 7.06 1.27
C ALA A 38 -3.34 8.16 1.90
N ALA A 39 -3.98 7.89 3.04
CA ALA A 39 -4.78 8.85 3.79
C ALA A 39 -3.92 10.02 4.30
N ASP A 40 -2.83 9.72 4.98
CA ASP A 40 -1.89 10.73 5.51
C ASP A 40 -1.33 11.64 4.41
N MET A 41 -1.02 11.06 3.24
CA MET A 41 -0.47 11.83 2.11
C MET A 41 -1.51 12.78 1.52
N VAL A 42 -2.76 12.34 1.41
CA VAL A 42 -3.87 13.19 0.96
C VAL A 42 -4.11 14.31 1.97
N GLU A 43 -4.22 14.02 3.26
CA GLU A 43 -4.45 15.04 4.31
C GLU A 43 -3.36 16.12 4.32
N ASN A 44 -2.09 15.72 4.16
CA ASN A 44 -0.98 16.67 4.06
C ASN A 44 -1.07 17.53 2.79
N ALA A 45 -1.50 16.96 1.66
CA ALA A 45 -1.66 17.67 0.41
C ALA A 45 -2.89 18.61 0.40
N GLU A 46 -3.99 18.24 1.06
CA GLU A 46 -5.18 19.08 1.23
C GLU A 46 -4.83 20.41 1.91
N ASN A 47 -4.05 20.33 2.99
CA ASN A 47 -3.59 21.48 3.78
C ASN A 47 -2.57 22.37 3.04
N LYS A 48 -1.86 21.81 2.05
CA LYS A 48 -0.84 22.53 1.27
C LYS A 48 -1.30 22.91 -0.13
N GLY A 49 -2.51 22.54 -0.54
CA GLY A 49 -3.07 22.88 -1.86
C GLY A 49 -2.43 22.10 -3.01
N GLY A 50 -1.96 20.87 -2.75
CA GLY A 50 -1.38 19.97 -3.76
C GLY A 50 -0.08 19.28 -3.31
N PHE A 51 0.35 18.30 -4.09
CA PHE A 51 1.56 17.51 -3.82
C PHE A 51 2.84 18.18 -4.30
N GLN A 52 2.80 18.76 -5.50
CA GLN A 52 3.94 19.43 -6.10
C GLN A 52 3.46 20.53 -7.06
N TYR A 53 3.84 21.77 -6.78
CA TYR A 53 3.52 22.93 -7.62
C TYR A 53 4.44 24.13 -7.32
N ASP A 54 4.48 25.07 -8.27
CA ASP A 54 5.07 26.39 -8.09
C ASP A 54 3.98 27.45 -8.31
N TYR A 55 3.82 28.37 -7.36
CA TYR A 55 2.84 29.45 -7.45
C TYR A 55 3.35 30.71 -6.75
N ASN A 56 3.33 31.85 -7.45
CA ASN A 56 3.75 33.16 -6.92
C ASN A 56 5.10 33.14 -6.17
N GLY A 57 6.08 32.40 -6.71
CA GLY A 57 7.42 32.26 -6.11
C GLY A 57 7.48 31.34 -4.90
N LYS A 58 6.36 30.69 -4.52
CA LYS A 58 6.32 29.62 -3.53
C LYS A 58 6.28 28.27 -4.22
N ARG A 59 7.32 27.47 -4.00
CA ARG A 59 7.39 26.08 -4.43
C ARG A 59 6.97 25.16 -3.28
N VAL A 60 5.95 24.33 -3.53
CA VAL A 60 5.57 23.23 -2.66
C VAL A 60 6.03 21.94 -3.31
N ASP A 61 6.78 21.14 -2.56
CA ASP A 61 7.26 19.84 -3.02
C ASP A 61 7.20 18.83 -1.87
N LEU A 62 6.13 18.02 -1.86
CA LEU A 62 5.94 16.96 -0.86
C LEU A 62 6.66 15.67 -1.24
N VAL A 63 7.07 15.51 -2.50
CA VAL A 63 7.62 14.24 -3.03
C VAL A 63 8.83 13.74 -2.24
N PRO A 64 9.84 14.57 -1.89
CA PRO A 64 10.96 14.12 -1.08
C PRO A 64 10.54 13.61 0.31
N GLY A 65 9.51 14.22 0.90
CA GLY A 65 8.94 13.79 2.18
C GLY A 65 8.20 12.46 2.08
N ILE A 66 7.47 12.25 0.98
CA ILE A 66 6.79 10.97 0.68
C ILE A 66 7.83 9.85 0.56
N GLU A 67 8.87 10.05 -0.25
CA GLU A 67 9.93 9.06 -0.44
C GLU A 67 10.68 8.75 0.86
N LYS A 68 10.95 9.78 1.68
CA LYS A 68 11.57 9.59 2.99
C LYS A 68 10.69 8.74 3.90
N ARG A 69 9.39 9.05 4.00
CA ARG A 69 8.47 8.26 4.84
C ARG A 69 8.31 6.84 4.32
N MET A 70 8.26 6.62 3.00
CA MET A 70 8.22 5.27 2.43
C MET A 70 9.45 4.43 2.84
N LYS A 71 10.64 5.03 2.89
CA LYS A 71 11.86 4.36 3.37
C LYS A 71 11.81 4.08 4.88
N GLU A 72 11.38 5.05 5.68
CA GLU A 72 11.23 4.89 7.13
C GLU A 72 10.23 3.77 7.47
N GLU A 73 9.18 3.66 6.67
CA GLU A 73 8.19 2.61 6.81
C GLU A 73 8.62 1.27 6.18
N LYS A 74 9.76 1.14 5.50
CA LYS A 74 10.17 -0.09 4.79
C LYS A 74 9.16 -0.51 3.70
N MET A 75 8.71 0.46 2.91
CA MET A 75 7.83 0.25 1.74
C MET A 75 8.66 0.14 0.45
N ASP A 76 9.80 -0.55 0.52
CA ASP A 76 10.71 -0.70 -0.61
C ASP A 76 10.03 -1.46 -1.78
N GLY A 77 10.16 -0.93 -3.00
CA GLY A 77 9.53 -1.48 -4.20
C GLY A 77 8.06 -1.11 -4.40
N TRP A 78 7.47 -0.34 -3.48
CA TRP A 78 6.11 0.18 -3.64
C TRP A 78 6.12 1.36 -4.62
N LYS A 79 5.11 1.42 -5.47
CA LYS A 79 4.91 2.49 -6.46
C LYS A 79 3.80 3.41 -5.98
N TYR A 80 3.92 4.70 -6.27
CA TYR A 80 2.87 5.67 -5.96
C TYR A 80 2.58 6.60 -7.14
N GLU A 81 1.35 7.10 -7.18
CA GLU A 81 0.84 8.06 -8.15
C GLU A 81 0.07 9.13 -7.38
N TYR A 82 0.17 10.39 -7.81
CA TYR A 82 -0.49 11.51 -7.14
C TYR A 82 -0.99 12.55 -8.16
N THR A 83 -1.99 13.33 -7.77
CA THR A 83 -2.47 14.45 -8.58
C THR A 83 -1.41 15.55 -8.69
N LYS A 84 -0.95 15.83 -9.91
CA LYS A 84 0.06 16.85 -10.18
C LYS A 84 -0.57 18.24 -10.28
N GLY A 85 0.20 19.25 -9.89
CA GLY A 85 -0.19 20.66 -10.03
C GLY A 85 -0.83 21.23 -8.76
N ARG A 86 -1.19 22.51 -8.87
CA ARG A 86 -1.86 23.27 -7.82
C ARG A 86 -3.32 22.83 -7.71
N ILE A 87 -3.81 22.73 -6.49
CA ILE A 87 -5.15 22.26 -6.15
C ILE A 87 -5.82 23.30 -5.26
N ASP A 88 -6.70 24.09 -5.85
CA ASP A 88 -7.45 25.13 -5.16
C ASP A 88 -8.54 24.56 -4.23
N HIS A 89 -9.21 25.44 -3.51
CA HIS A 89 -10.30 25.06 -2.64
C HIS A 89 -11.37 24.27 -3.39
N ASN A 90 -11.84 23.17 -2.81
CA ASN A 90 -12.80 22.23 -3.40
C ASN A 90 -12.35 21.52 -4.69
N GLN A 91 -11.09 21.64 -5.10
CA GLN A 91 -10.57 20.82 -6.19
C GLN A 91 -10.14 19.44 -5.68
N SER A 92 -10.47 18.40 -6.44
CA SER A 92 -10.18 17.01 -6.09
C SER A 92 -8.70 16.69 -6.21
N LEU A 93 -8.17 15.96 -5.23
CA LEU A 93 -6.82 15.42 -5.26
C LEU A 93 -6.82 13.95 -4.88
N SER A 94 -5.88 13.19 -5.43
CA SER A 94 -5.79 11.76 -5.19
C SER A 94 -4.34 11.33 -4.96
N PHE A 95 -4.20 10.33 -4.11
CA PHE A 95 -2.95 9.60 -3.92
C PHE A 95 -3.24 8.11 -4.03
N LYS A 96 -2.43 7.41 -4.83
CA LYS A 96 -2.53 5.97 -5.05
C LYS A 96 -1.19 5.34 -4.71
N VAL A 97 -1.23 4.20 -4.04
CA VAL A 97 -0.05 3.38 -3.76
C VAL A 97 -0.32 1.93 -4.15
N LYS A 98 0.66 1.31 -4.80
CA LYS A 98 0.59 -0.05 -5.35
C LYS A 98 1.84 -0.82 -4.96
N ALA A 99 1.66 -2.07 -4.55
CA ALA A 99 2.74 -3.00 -4.26
C ALA A 99 2.32 -4.44 -4.54
N GLU A 100 3.25 -5.36 -4.40
CA GLU A 100 3.00 -6.80 -4.50
C GLU A 100 3.42 -7.48 -3.20
N HIS A 101 2.50 -8.22 -2.58
CA HIS A 101 2.82 -9.12 -1.48
C HIS A 101 3.19 -10.49 -2.03
N HIS A 102 4.34 -11.02 -1.62
CA HIS A 102 4.79 -12.34 -2.01
C HIS A 102 4.48 -13.33 -0.88
N PHE A 103 3.65 -14.32 -1.16
CA PHE A 103 3.37 -15.39 -0.21
C PHE A 103 4.52 -16.40 -0.22
N PHE A 104 5.18 -16.60 0.92
CA PHE A 104 6.31 -17.53 1.03
C PHE A 104 5.84 -18.94 1.33
N ILE A 105 4.65 -19.10 1.91
CA ILE A 105 4.13 -20.39 2.34
C ILE A 105 3.93 -21.37 1.18
N PHE A 106 3.61 -20.87 -0.01
CA PHE A 106 3.44 -21.71 -1.20
C PHE A 106 4.74 -22.36 -1.66
N LYS A 107 5.91 -21.82 -1.29
CA LYS A 107 7.20 -22.47 -1.55
C LYS A 107 7.33 -23.82 -0.85
N LEU A 108 6.68 -24.00 0.30
CA LEU A 108 6.71 -25.28 1.04
C LEU A 108 6.05 -26.42 0.26
N ILE A 109 5.15 -26.11 -0.67
CA ILE A 109 4.50 -27.08 -1.56
C ILE A 109 5.04 -27.03 -2.99
N GLY A 110 6.20 -26.40 -3.20
CA GLY A 110 6.86 -26.30 -4.51
C GLY A 110 6.20 -25.32 -5.48
N VAL A 111 5.31 -24.44 -4.99
CA VAL A 111 4.64 -23.42 -5.81
C VAL A 111 5.34 -22.08 -5.58
N ASP A 112 6.04 -21.60 -6.62
CA ASP A 112 6.72 -20.31 -6.61
C ASP A 112 5.87 -19.21 -7.27
N GLY A 113 6.08 -17.97 -6.83
CA GLY A 113 5.55 -16.78 -7.53
C GLY A 113 4.09 -16.44 -7.23
N ILE A 114 3.49 -16.98 -6.17
CA ILE A 114 2.17 -16.52 -5.73
C ILE A 114 2.30 -15.11 -5.14
N LYS A 115 1.67 -14.16 -5.84
CA LYS A 115 1.64 -12.75 -5.46
C LYS A 115 0.21 -12.27 -5.32
N ALA A 116 -0.03 -11.41 -4.35
CA ALA A 116 -1.26 -10.62 -4.29
C ALA A 116 -0.95 -9.13 -4.49
N PRO A 117 -1.77 -8.41 -5.27
CA PRO A 117 -1.63 -6.97 -5.39
C PRO A 117 -2.07 -6.31 -4.09
N ILE A 118 -1.25 -5.39 -3.59
CA ILE A 118 -1.65 -4.41 -2.58
C ILE A 118 -1.95 -3.12 -3.33
N TRP A 119 -3.17 -2.62 -3.22
CA TRP A 119 -3.56 -1.35 -3.81
C TRP A 119 -4.38 -0.54 -2.83
N ALA A 120 -3.95 0.69 -2.60
CA ALA A 120 -4.73 1.68 -1.88
C ALA A 120 -4.84 2.96 -2.71
N SER A 121 -6.01 3.59 -2.65
CA SER A 121 -6.32 4.87 -3.29
C SER A 121 -7.08 5.70 -2.29
N LYS A 122 -6.69 6.97 -2.14
CA LYS A 122 -7.44 7.94 -1.37
C LYS A 122 -7.68 9.18 -2.22
N GLU A 123 -8.90 9.70 -2.11
CA GLU A 123 -9.30 10.98 -2.66
C GLU A 123 -9.56 11.98 -1.52
N GLY A 124 -9.33 13.24 -1.82
CA GLY A 124 -9.49 14.37 -0.92
C GLY A 124 -9.81 15.66 -1.68
N LEU A 125 -10.02 16.74 -0.93
CA LEU A 125 -10.38 18.06 -1.46
C LEU A 125 -9.41 19.12 -0.96
N GLY A 126 -8.92 19.96 -1.86
CA GLY A 126 -8.07 21.10 -1.51
C GLY A 126 -8.76 22.02 -0.50
N GLN A 127 -8.04 22.37 0.57
CA GLN A 127 -8.53 23.29 1.60
C GLN A 127 -7.93 24.69 1.47
N VAL A 128 -6.95 24.86 0.58
CA VAL A 128 -6.22 26.11 0.38
C VAL A 128 -6.93 27.01 -0.61
N TYR A 129 -7.16 28.26 -0.20
CA TYR A 129 -7.58 29.34 -1.09
C TYR A 129 -6.34 30.09 -1.58
N PHE A 130 -6.08 30.00 -2.88
CA PHE A 130 -5.02 30.79 -3.49
C PHE A 130 -5.59 32.13 -3.95
N LYS A 131 -5.11 33.21 -3.34
CA LYS A 131 -5.41 34.59 -3.73
C LYS A 131 -4.36 35.15 -4.70
#